data_AF-A0A8H7UX29-F1
#
_entry.id   AF-A0A8H7UX29-F1
#
_cell.length_a   1.000
_cell.length_b   1.000
_cell.length_c   1.000
_cell.angle_alpha   90.00
_cell.angle_beta   90.00
_cell.angle_gamma   90.00
#
_symmetry.space_group_name_H-M   'P 1'
#
loop_
_entity.id
_entity.type
_entity.pdbx_description
1 polymer ?
#
loop_
_entity_poly.entity_id
_entity_poly.type
_entity_poly.pdbx_seq_one_letter_code
_entity_poly.pdbx_strand_id
1 'polypeptide(L)'
;MSLFVLPKAIIHDPTIINIITTTLSNTQNDYLVGNPEWDNGSRSDVVLEAKSSVLNLPPIIIEVQHTVNSLFMKRVINYSLEAFNRHKMDPIVLIICTDTLSDSVAKDVKTSDIPACYDFPSTGWACNCLISCNRRVLEYTDTMPLNPFIALILFLTSRELTINCSLYPDDPTIQYLYTLASHLHQNRLGDQHITDILDTQDHEYTKILELIDQNSSSKTVAKAIKNLQSQNHTMKRKYTDMNLGPSSIPTSISTEIATATATATTAAAAAAAVAVADPTISENIDFTLESVTPYERGCKKGLNEWIGQHVILKALN
;
A
#
# COMPACT_ATOMS: atom_id res chain seq x y z
N MET A 1 7.38 -7.02 -5.18
CA MET A 1 5.97 -6.61 -5.28
C MET A 1 5.71 -5.59 -4.18
N SER A 2 5.34 -4.34 -4.49
CA SER A 2 5.02 -3.39 -3.42
C SER A 2 3.68 -3.77 -2.82
N LEU A 3 3.73 -4.40 -1.64
CA LEU A 3 2.59 -4.82 -0.84
C LEU A 3 1.63 -3.66 -0.48
N PHE A 4 2.02 -2.41 -0.76
CA PHE A 4 1.34 -1.20 -0.30
C PHE A 4 0.25 -0.67 -1.25
N VAL A 5 0.26 -1.07 -2.53
CA VAL A 5 -0.65 -0.47 -3.51
C VAL A 5 -1.96 -1.25 -3.68
N LEU A 6 -1.92 -2.57 -3.44
CA LEU A 6 -3.08 -3.45 -3.54
C LEU A 6 -4.12 -3.23 -2.43
N PRO A 7 -3.73 -3.03 -1.15
CA PRO A 7 -4.67 -2.74 -0.06
C PRO A 7 -5.55 -1.51 -0.33
N LYS A 8 -4.94 -0.44 -0.86
CA LYS A 8 -5.65 0.82 -1.15
C LYS A 8 -6.66 0.65 -2.28
N ALA A 9 -6.29 -0.06 -3.34
CA ALA A 9 -7.17 -0.32 -4.47
C ALA A 9 -8.41 -1.15 -4.08
N ILE A 10 -8.25 -2.09 -3.16
CA ILE A 10 -9.36 -2.94 -2.67
C ILE A 10 -10.39 -2.11 -1.90
N ILE A 11 -9.97 -1.10 -1.14
CA ILE A 11 -10.87 -0.24 -0.35
C ILE A 11 -11.80 0.59 -1.24
N HIS A 12 -11.44 0.84 -2.51
CA HIS A 12 -12.31 1.55 -3.45
C HIS A 12 -13.49 0.72 -3.96
N ASP A 13 -13.51 -0.60 -3.71
CA ASP A 13 -14.63 -1.44 -4.11
C ASP A 13 -15.90 -1.12 -3.28
N PRO A 14 -17.08 -0.95 -3.92
CA PRO A 14 -18.31 -0.59 -3.23
C PRO A 14 -18.75 -1.56 -2.12
N THR A 15 -18.47 -2.85 -2.27
CA THR A 15 -18.76 -3.87 -1.25
C THR A 15 -17.89 -3.62 -0.03
N ILE A 16 -16.62 -3.31 -0.24
CA ILE A 16 -15.67 -3.01 0.84
C ILE A 16 -16.01 -1.71 1.55
N ILE A 17 -16.38 -0.67 0.80
CA ILE A 17 -16.88 0.60 1.36
C ILE A 17 -18.07 0.32 2.28
N ASN A 18 -19.05 -0.47 1.82
CA ASN A 18 -20.22 -0.82 2.61
C ASN A 18 -19.88 -1.62 3.87
N ILE A 19 -18.94 -2.56 3.79
CA ILE A 19 -18.45 -3.29 4.98
C ILE A 19 -17.92 -2.30 6.02
N ILE A 20 -17.07 -1.36 5.60
CA ILE A 20 -16.49 -0.35 6.50
C ILE A 20 -17.57 0.58 7.06
N THR A 21 -18.43 1.18 6.22
CA THR A 21 -19.42 2.18 6.66
C THR A 21 -20.52 1.59 7.53
N THR A 22 -20.88 0.32 7.30
CA THR A 22 -21.83 -0.41 8.15
C THR A 22 -21.24 -0.59 9.54
N THR A 23 -19.96 -0.96 9.64
CA THR A 23 -19.31 -1.15 10.94
C THR A 23 -19.06 0.17 11.66
N LEU A 24 -18.61 1.22 10.97
CA LEU A 24 -18.19 2.48 11.60
C LEU A 24 -19.32 3.46 11.86
N SER A 25 -20.37 3.45 11.03
CA SER A 25 -21.44 4.46 11.09
C SER A 25 -22.84 3.85 11.02
N ASN A 26 -22.97 2.51 10.98
CA ASN A 26 -24.25 1.82 10.84
C ASN A 26 -25.08 2.32 9.63
N THR A 27 -24.40 2.58 8.52
CA THR A 27 -25.00 3.05 7.26
C THR A 27 -24.53 2.20 6.09
N GLN A 28 -25.38 2.10 5.06
CA GLN A 28 -25.09 1.28 3.88
C GLN A 28 -25.42 2.08 2.62
N ASN A 29 -24.51 2.08 1.66
CA ASN A 29 -24.61 2.80 0.39
C ASN A 29 -24.72 4.33 0.50
N ASP A 30 -24.36 4.91 1.64
CA ASP A 30 -24.48 6.36 1.90
C ASP A 30 -23.18 7.14 1.69
N TYR A 31 -22.07 6.45 1.46
CA TYR A 31 -20.76 7.05 1.20
C TYR A 31 -20.26 6.81 -0.22
N LEU A 32 -19.45 7.74 -0.72
CA LEU A 32 -18.67 7.64 -1.95
C LEU A 32 -17.20 7.94 -1.66
N VAL A 33 -16.32 7.55 -2.58
CA VAL A 33 -14.89 7.91 -2.50
C VAL A 33 -14.74 9.39 -2.84
N GLY A 34 -14.24 10.15 -1.87
CA GLY A 34 -13.95 11.58 -1.98
C GLY A 34 -12.54 11.89 -2.51
N ASN A 35 -12.17 13.17 -2.47
CA ASN A 35 -10.82 13.59 -2.87
C ASN A 35 -9.83 13.40 -1.71
N PRO A 36 -8.81 12.51 -1.84
CA PRO A 36 -7.85 12.28 -0.77
C PRO A 36 -6.78 13.38 -0.62
N GLU A 37 -6.70 14.32 -1.56
CA GLU A 37 -5.73 15.42 -1.50
C GLU A 37 -6.28 16.58 -0.67
N TRP A 38 -5.45 17.07 0.25
CA TRP A 38 -5.75 18.15 1.18
C TRP A 38 -5.16 19.48 0.69
N ASP A 39 -5.71 20.60 1.16
CA ASP A 39 -5.37 21.94 0.66
C ASP A 39 -3.91 22.33 0.98
N ASN A 40 -3.33 21.72 2.01
CA ASN A 40 -1.92 21.86 2.36
C ASN A 40 -0.97 21.00 1.50
N GLY A 41 -1.48 20.35 0.45
CA GLY A 41 -0.71 19.49 -0.47
C GLY A 41 -0.42 18.09 0.08
N SER A 42 -0.84 17.78 1.31
CA SER A 42 -0.77 16.42 1.84
C SER A 42 -1.90 15.54 1.31
N ARG A 43 -1.76 14.22 1.48
CA ARG A 43 -2.69 13.26 0.87
C ARG A 43 -2.93 12.07 1.79
N SER A 44 -4.21 11.76 1.99
CA SER A 44 -4.66 10.53 2.64
C SER A 44 -4.68 9.34 1.68
N ASP A 45 -4.77 8.13 2.23
CA ASP A 45 -4.89 6.94 1.39
C ASP A 45 -6.29 6.85 0.75
N VAL A 46 -7.34 6.88 1.56
CA VAL A 46 -8.74 6.91 1.11
C VAL A 46 -9.54 7.87 1.99
N VAL A 47 -10.40 8.66 1.35
CA VAL A 47 -11.39 9.51 2.02
C VAL A 47 -12.77 9.08 1.53
N LEU A 48 -13.70 8.84 2.45
CA LEU A 48 -15.10 8.60 2.14
C LEU A 48 -15.92 9.81 2.56
N GLU A 49 -16.80 10.25 1.66
CA GLU A 49 -17.67 11.40 1.85
C GLU A 49 -19.13 10.97 1.73
N ALA A 50 -20.01 11.65 2.44
CA ALA A 50 -21.45 11.43 2.32
C ALA A 50 -21.91 11.70 0.88
N LYS A 51 -22.68 10.79 0.29
CA LYS A 51 -23.26 10.97 -1.06
C LYS A 51 -24.19 12.18 -1.14
N SER A 52 -24.80 12.54 -0.01
CA SER A 52 -25.72 13.66 0.09
C SER A 52 -25.43 14.44 1.35
N SER A 53 -25.37 15.76 1.22
CA SER A 53 -25.21 16.69 2.36
C SER A 53 -26.36 16.61 3.36
N VAL A 54 -27.51 16.05 2.98
CA VAL A 54 -28.68 15.89 3.86
C VAL A 54 -28.45 14.81 4.92
N LEU A 55 -27.57 13.85 4.67
CA LEU A 55 -27.32 12.74 5.59
C LEU A 55 -26.52 13.16 6.83
N ASN A 56 -25.86 14.33 6.80
CA ASN A 56 -25.02 14.85 7.89
C ASN A 56 -24.06 13.80 8.47
N LEU A 57 -23.45 13.00 7.60
CA LEU A 57 -22.51 11.94 7.98
C LEU A 57 -21.08 12.48 8.01
N PRO A 58 -20.28 12.16 9.06
CA PRO A 58 -18.90 12.62 9.14
C PRO A 58 -18.06 12.02 8.01
N PRO A 59 -17.07 12.75 7.46
CA PRO A 59 -16.13 12.15 6.53
C PRO A 59 -15.34 11.01 7.21
N ILE A 60 -15.01 9.97 6.46
CA ILE A 60 -14.20 8.85 6.98
C ILE A 60 -12.83 8.88 6.30
N ILE A 61 -11.77 8.97 7.08
CA ILE A 61 -10.38 8.88 6.60
C ILE A 61 -9.86 7.48 6.90
N ILE A 62 -9.39 6.77 5.87
CA ILE A 62 -8.83 5.43 6.01
C ILE A 62 -7.36 5.48 5.61
N GLU A 63 -6.49 4.99 6.49
CA GLU A 63 -5.04 4.92 6.29
C GLU A 63 -4.55 3.48 6.44
N VAL A 64 -3.79 2.98 5.46
CA VAL A 64 -3.17 1.65 5.55
C VAL A 64 -1.67 1.82 5.71
N GLN A 65 -1.18 1.55 6.92
CA GLN A 65 0.18 1.89 7.29
C GLN A 65 0.96 0.65 7.77
N HIS A 66 2.23 0.56 7.39
CA HIS A 66 3.13 -0.49 7.86
C HIS A 66 3.43 -0.36 9.35
N THR A 67 3.91 0.82 9.72
CA THR A 67 4.32 1.16 11.07
C THR A 67 3.56 2.40 11.52
N VAL A 68 2.80 2.26 12.61
CA VAL A 68 2.04 3.35 13.23
C VAL A 68 2.86 3.89 14.40
N ASN A 69 3.41 5.09 14.22
CA ASN A 69 4.25 5.78 15.20
C ASN A 69 3.78 7.21 15.46
N SER A 70 4.38 7.89 16.43
CA SER A 70 3.96 9.25 16.82
C SER A 70 4.06 10.28 15.68
N LEU A 71 5.00 10.12 14.74
CA LEU A 71 5.09 11.01 13.57
C LEU A 71 3.92 10.77 12.60
N PHE A 72 3.59 9.50 12.36
CA PHE A 72 2.41 9.12 11.58
C PHE A 72 1.12 9.63 12.23
N MET A 73 0.96 9.49 13.56
CA MET A 73 -0.22 9.99 14.26
C MET A 73 -0.36 11.52 14.13
N LYS A 74 0.73 12.29 14.24
CA LYS A 74 0.71 13.74 13.98
C LYS A 74 0.24 14.07 12.55
N ARG A 75 0.63 13.26 11.58
CA ARG A 75 0.19 13.41 10.18
C ARG A 75 -1.31 13.16 10.04
N VAL A 76 -1.84 12.11 10.67
CA VAL A 76 -3.28 11.79 10.68
C VAL A 76 -4.10 12.86 11.38
N ILE A 77 -3.60 13.42 12.49
CA ILE A 77 -4.22 14.57 13.16
C ILE A 77 -4.33 15.74 12.18
N ASN A 78 -3.25 16.04 11.45
CA ASN A 78 -3.27 17.11 10.45
C ASN A 78 -4.30 16.84 9.33
N TYR A 79 -4.39 15.60 8.83
CA TYR A 79 -5.43 15.22 7.86
C TYR A 79 -6.84 15.47 8.40
N SER A 80 -7.04 15.21 9.69
CA SER A 80 -8.34 15.37 10.32
C SER A 80 -8.75 16.84 10.46
N LEU A 81 -7.78 17.71 10.76
CA LEU A 81 -7.99 19.16 10.75
C LEU A 81 -8.31 19.69 9.36
N GLU A 82 -7.66 19.17 8.31
CA GLU A 82 -7.99 19.52 6.92
C GLU A 82 -9.38 19.03 6.52
N ALA A 83 -9.77 17.81 6.92
CA ALA A 83 -11.11 17.29 6.71
C ALA A 83 -12.17 18.15 7.41
N PHE A 84 -11.90 18.59 8.65
CA PHE A 84 -12.78 19.54 9.34
C PHE A 84 -12.87 20.87 8.59
N ASN A 85 -11.76 21.41 8.10
CA ASN A 85 -11.76 22.65 7.31
C ASN A 85 -12.62 22.52 6.06
N ARG A 86 -12.58 21.36 5.39
CA ARG A 86 -13.32 21.09 4.15
C ARG A 86 -14.80 20.79 4.38
N HIS A 87 -15.11 19.91 5.32
CA HIS A 87 -16.46 19.36 5.51
C HIS A 87 -17.22 19.94 6.70
N LYS A 88 -16.56 20.74 7.55
CA LYS A 88 -17.12 21.33 8.78
C LYS A 88 -17.66 20.30 9.77
N MET A 89 -17.10 19.09 9.72
CA MET A 89 -17.41 17.99 10.63
C MET A 89 -16.12 17.26 10.96
N ASP A 90 -15.98 16.84 12.22
CA ASP A 90 -14.86 16.02 12.65
C ASP A 90 -14.94 14.64 11.96
N PRO A 91 -13.84 14.10 11.42
CA PRO A 91 -13.87 12.83 10.73
C PRO A 91 -13.93 11.63 11.68
N ILE A 92 -14.34 10.48 11.15
CA ILE A 92 -13.99 9.18 11.71
C ILE A 92 -12.70 8.72 11.05
N VAL A 93 -11.70 8.34 11.83
CA VAL A 93 -10.41 7.89 11.32
C VAL A 93 -10.26 6.39 11.56
N LEU A 94 -9.96 5.63 10.52
CA LEU A 94 -9.61 4.21 10.59
C LEU A 94 -8.17 4.00 10.11
N ILE A 95 -7.31 3.53 11.01
CA ILE A 95 -5.92 3.20 10.72
C ILE A 95 -5.77 1.68 10.72
N ILE A 96 -5.35 1.11 9.60
CA ILE A 96 -5.06 -0.31 9.44
C ILE A 96 -3.54 -0.50 9.55
N CYS A 97 -3.10 -0.95 10.72
CA CYS A 97 -1.71 -1.25 11.03
C CYS A 97 -1.34 -2.67 10.58
N THR A 98 -0.61 -2.76 9.48
CA THR A 98 -0.26 -4.04 8.84
C THR A 98 0.92 -4.78 9.49
N ASP A 99 1.69 -4.10 10.36
CA ASP A 99 2.84 -4.72 11.03
C ASP A 99 2.99 -4.19 12.46
N THR A 100 3.60 -3.01 12.62
CA THR A 100 4.10 -2.58 13.93
C THR A 100 3.35 -1.36 14.45
N LEU A 101 2.73 -1.51 15.62
CA LEU A 101 2.24 -0.40 16.44
C LEU A 101 3.33 -0.03 17.46
N SER A 102 3.91 1.16 17.33
CA SER A 102 5.01 1.56 18.22
C SER A 102 4.56 1.69 19.68
N ASP A 103 5.46 1.43 20.63
CA ASP A 103 5.17 1.49 22.08
C ASP A 103 4.63 2.86 22.52
N SER A 104 5.10 3.94 21.88
CA SER A 104 4.64 5.30 22.18
C SER A 104 3.17 5.52 21.82
N VAL A 105 2.63 4.76 20.87
CA VAL A 105 1.20 4.79 20.50
C VAL A 105 0.44 3.69 21.25
N ALA A 106 1.03 2.51 21.40
CA ALA A 106 0.40 1.35 22.04
C ALA A 106 0.04 1.59 23.52
N LYS A 107 0.77 2.46 24.22
CA LYS A 107 0.46 2.83 25.61
C LYS A 107 -0.79 3.71 25.76
N ASP A 108 -1.18 4.40 24.68
CA ASP A 108 -2.25 5.41 24.70
C ASP A 108 -3.58 4.84 24.16
N VAL A 109 -3.54 3.68 23.51
CA VAL A 109 -4.74 3.03 22.97
C VAL A 109 -5.52 2.27 24.05
N LYS A 110 -6.83 2.13 23.82
CA LYS A 110 -7.74 1.32 24.64
C LYS A 110 -8.54 0.38 23.76
N THR A 111 -9.11 -0.68 24.34
CA THR A 111 -10.05 -1.53 23.62
C THR A 111 -11.26 -0.72 23.16
N SER A 112 -11.61 -0.86 21.89
CA SER A 112 -12.79 -0.23 21.30
C SER A 112 -14.02 -1.12 21.44
N ASP A 113 -15.20 -0.51 21.40
CA ASP A 113 -16.48 -1.20 21.22
C ASP A 113 -16.62 -1.80 19.81
N ILE A 114 -15.88 -1.26 18.83
CA ILE A 114 -15.82 -1.80 17.48
C ILE A 114 -14.89 -3.02 17.47
N PRO A 115 -15.39 -4.21 17.06
CA PRO A 115 -14.57 -5.43 17.01
C PRO A 115 -13.28 -5.24 16.22
N ALA A 116 -12.22 -5.93 16.66
CA ALA A 116 -10.88 -5.87 16.07
C ALA A 116 -10.21 -4.48 16.04
N CYS A 117 -10.74 -3.48 16.75
CA CYS A 117 -10.17 -2.14 16.83
C CYS A 117 -9.70 -1.77 18.24
N TYR A 118 -8.76 -0.83 18.28
CA TYR A 118 -8.46 -0.02 19.44
C TYR A 118 -8.96 1.40 19.24
N ASP A 119 -9.39 2.06 20.32
CA ASP A 119 -9.63 3.50 20.37
C ASP A 119 -8.35 4.24 20.70
N PHE A 120 -8.00 5.22 19.88
CA PHE A 120 -6.95 6.19 20.15
C PHE A 120 -7.56 7.55 20.55
N PRO A 121 -6.98 8.27 21.52
CA PRO A 121 -7.50 9.57 21.96
C PRO A 121 -7.66 10.57 20.81
N SER A 122 -8.91 10.97 20.55
CA SER A 122 -9.29 11.78 19.36
C SER A 122 -9.89 13.14 19.69
N THR A 123 -10.03 13.47 20.98
CA THR A 123 -10.67 14.71 21.43
C THR A 123 -9.99 15.94 20.82
N GLY A 124 -10.79 16.76 20.14
CA GLY A 124 -10.36 18.04 19.55
C GLY A 124 -9.82 17.94 18.12
N TRP A 125 -9.85 16.77 17.48
CA TRP A 125 -9.42 16.64 16.09
C TRP A 125 -10.15 15.56 15.28
N ALA A 126 -10.88 14.63 15.89
CA ALA A 126 -11.72 13.64 15.21
C ALA A 126 -12.90 13.20 16.10
N CYS A 127 -13.95 12.65 15.49
CA CYS A 127 -15.05 12.00 16.22
C CYS A 127 -14.55 10.73 16.91
N ASN A 128 -13.88 9.88 16.14
CA ASN A 128 -13.28 8.63 16.59
C ASN A 128 -11.97 8.41 15.83
N CYS A 129 -10.97 7.84 16.51
CA CYS A 129 -9.78 7.34 15.86
C CYS A 129 -9.58 5.87 16.23
N LEU A 130 -9.75 5.00 15.25
CA LEU A 130 -9.70 3.55 15.40
C LEU A 130 -8.40 3.03 14.82
N ILE A 131 -7.72 2.16 15.55
CA ILE A 131 -6.51 1.46 15.08
C ILE A 131 -6.78 -0.03 15.09
N SER A 132 -6.78 -0.66 13.92
CA SER A 132 -6.87 -2.11 13.78
C SER A 132 -5.50 -2.69 13.46
N CYS A 133 -5.15 -3.81 14.08
CA CYS A 133 -3.90 -4.52 13.82
C CYS A 133 -4.11 -6.03 13.89
N ASN A 134 -3.19 -6.80 13.31
CA ASN A 134 -3.30 -8.26 13.24
C ASN A 134 -3.56 -8.89 14.63
N ARG A 135 -2.84 -8.44 15.67
CA ARG A 135 -3.02 -8.92 17.05
C ARG A 135 -4.48 -8.81 17.52
N ARG A 136 -5.15 -7.70 17.24
CA ARG A 136 -6.54 -7.49 17.68
C ARG A 136 -7.55 -8.29 16.90
N VAL A 137 -7.31 -8.44 15.60
CA VAL A 137 -8.20 -9.19 14.72
C VAL A 137 -8.28 -10.66 15.14
N LEU A 138 -7.13 -11.26 15.48
CA LEU A 138 -7.05 -12.68 15.89
C LEU A 138 -7.86 -13.01 17.15
N GLU A 139 -8.24 -12.02 17.96
CA GLU A 139 -9.13 -12.24 19.12
C GLU A 139 -10.60 -12.45 18.73
N TYR A 140 -10.96 -12.23 17.46
CA TYR A 140 -12.34 -12.30 16.98
C TYR A 140 -12.52 -13.33 15.86
N THR A 141 -11.60 -14.30 15.74
CA THR A 141 -11.63 -15.31 14.67
C THR A 141 -12.17 -16.67 15.10
N ASP A 142 -12.81 -16.74 16.27
CA ASP A 142 -13.31 -17.99 16.86
C ASP A 142 -14.65 -18.45 16.29
N THR A 143 -15.34 -17.60 15.51
CA THR A 143 -16.66 -17.87 14.94
C THR A 143 -16.63 -17.83 13.42
N MET A 144 -17.30 -18.80 12.79
CA MET A 144 -17.43 -18.90 11.32
C MET A 144 -18.90 -18.78 10.88
N PRO A 145 -19.20 -18.09 9.77
CA PRO A 145 -18.27 -17.27 8.97
C PRO A 145 -17.77 -16.05 9.76
N LEU A 146 -16.62 -15.51 9.38
CA LEU A 146 -16.09 -14.32 10.01
C LEU A 146 -17.03 -13.13 9.78
N ASN A 147 -17.05 -12.21 10.73
CA ASN A 147 -17.63 -10.90 10.47
C ASN A 147 -16.90 -10.26 9.26
N PRO A 148 -17.61 -9.72 8.25
CA PRO A 148 -16.97 -9.20 7.05
C PRO A 148 -15.91 -8.13 7.29
N PHE A 149 -16.10 -7.28 8.31
CA PHE A 149 -15.10 -6.27 8.68
C PHE A 149 -13.86 -6.94 9.30
N ILE A 150 -14.05 -7.93 10.17
CA ILE A 150 -12.94 -8.71 10.75
C ILE A 150 -12.16 -9.44 9.64
N ALA A 151 -12.85 -10.06 8.68
CA ALA A 151 -12.24 -10.70 7.52
C ALA A 151 -11.44 -9.71 6.67
N LEU A 152 -11.97 -8.50 6.43
CA LEU A 152 -11.29 -7.43 5.72
C LEU A 152 -9.99 -7.01 6.43
N ILE A 153 -10.05 -6.71 7.73
CA ILE A 153 -8.84 -6.31 8.46
C ILE A 153 -7.85 -7.48 8.53
N LEU A 154 -8.31 -8.71 8.70
CA LEU A 154 -7.45 -9.90 8.67
C LEU A 154 -6.70 -9.99 7.35
N PHE A 155 -7.41 -9.91 6.23
CA PHE A 155 -6.83 -9.94 4.90
C PHE A 155 -5.80 -8.82 4.68
N LEU A 156 -6.13 -7.59 5.07
CA LEU A 156 -5.22 -6.44 4.90
C LEU A 156 -3.98 -6.51 5.81
N THR A 157 -4.06 -7.25 6.91
CA THR A 157 -2.95 -7.38 7.87
C THR A 157 -2.18 -8.71 7.77
N SER A 158 -2.72 -9.76 7.15
CA SER A 158 -2.07 -11.08 7.06
C SER A 158 -0.91 -11.12 6.07
N ARG A 159 -0.85 -10.17 5.12
CA ARG A 159 0.21 -10.07 4.10
C ARG A 159 0.37 -11.31 3.22
N GLU A 160 -0.59 -12.22 3.27
CA GLU A 160 -0.59 -13.45 2.49
C GLU A 160 -0.89 -13.14 1.02
N LEU A 161 -0.12 -13.75 0.12
CA LEU A 161 -0.22 -13.48 -1.32
C LEU A 161 -1.30 -14.31 -2.01
N THR A 162 -1.77 -15.38 -1.37
CA THR A 162 -2.68 -16.36 -1.97
C THR A 162 -3.63 -16.92 -0.93
N ILE A 163 -4.86 -17.20 -1.36
CA ILE A 163 -5.90 -17.79 -0.50
C ILE A 163 -5.50 -19.12 0.14
N ASN A 164 -4.65 -19.92 -0.54
CA ASN A 164 -4.17 -21.20 -0.02
C ASN A 164 -3.30 -21.07 1.23
N CYS A 165 -2.77 -19.88 1.49
CA CYS A 165 -2.02 -19.57 2.71
C CYS A 165 -2.91 -18.97 3.80
N SER A 166 -4.19 -18.73 3.51
CA SER A 166 -5.11 -18.11 4.44
C SER A 166 -5.54 -19.05 5.55
N LEU A 167 -5.68 -18.50 6.76
CA LEU A 167 -6.26 -19.19 7.91
C LEU A 167 -7.72 -19.60 7.68
N TYR A 168 -8.45 -18.89 6.80
CA TYR A 168 -9.88 -19.08 6.58
C TYR A 168 -10.24 -19.10 5.07
N PRO A 169 -9.75 -20.10 4.32
CA PRO A 169 -9.94 -20.15 2.87
C PRO A 169 -11.40 -20.39 2.46
N ASP A 170 -12.22 -20.94 3.36
CA ASP A 170 -13.64 -21.21 3.14
C ASP A 170 -14.56 -20.03 3.53
N ASP A 171 -14.00 -18.96 4.13
CA ASP A 171 -14.79 -17.78 4.48
C ASP A 171 -15.20 -17.01 3.20
N PRO A 172 -16.50 -16.71 3.01
CA PRO A 172 -16.98 -16.06 1.78
C PRO A 172 -16.41 -14.66 1.58
N THR A 173 -16.13 -13.91 2.65
CA THR A 173 -15.56 -12.57 2.55
C THR A 173 -14.08 -12.65 2.18
N ILE A 174 -13.33 -13.59 2.78
CA ILE A 174 -11.93 -13.85 2.42
C ILE A 174 -11.81 -14.29 0.95
N GLN A 175 -12.67 -15.21 0.49
CA GLN A 175 -12.71 -15.63 -0.92
C GLN A 175 -12.97 -14.45 -1.86
N TYR A 176 -13.93 -13.60 -1.52
CA TYR A 176 -14.22 -12.39 -2.27
C TYR A 176 -13.02 -11.45 -2.33
N LEU A 177 -12.36 -11.19 -1.21
CA LEU A 177 -11.20 -10.30 -1.12
C LEU A 177 -10.03 -10.79 -1.98
N TYR A 178 -9.71 -12.09 -1.93
CA TYR A 178 -8.67 -12.67 -2.78
C TYR A 178 -9.03 -12.65 -4.28
N THR A 179 -10.31 -12.86 -4.61
CA THR A 179 -10.79 -12.77 -5.99
C THR A 179 -10.66 -11.34 -6.52
N LEU A 180 -11.10 -10.36 -5.72
CA LEU A 180 -11.00 -8.94 -6.04
C LEU A 180 -9.54 -8.51 -6.20
N ALA A 181 -8.67 -8.91 -5.26
CA ALA A 181 -7.23 -8.65 -5.32
C ALA A 181 -6.59 -9.21 -6.60
N SER A 182 -6.98 -10.43 -7.00
CA SER A 182 -6.49 -11.09 -8.21
C SER A 182 -6.93 -10.35 -9.47
N HIS A 183 -8.20 -9.92 -9.53
CA HIS A 183 -8.72 -9.17 -10.66
C HIS A 183 -8.03 -7.79 -10.81
N LEU A 184 -7.85 -7.08 -9.70
CA LEU A 184 -7.12 -5.80 -9.69
C LEU A 184 -5.65 -5.96 -10.12
N HIS A 185 -5.05 -7.11 -9.82
CA HIS A 185 -3.70 -7.44 -10.27
C HIS A 185 -3.63 -7.66 -11.77
N GLN A 186 -4.52 -8.48 -12.33
CA GLN A 186 -4.61 -8.74 -13.78
C GLN A 186 -4.82 -7.45 -14.58
N ASN A 187 -5.76 -6.62 -14.14
CA ASN A 187 -6.07 -5.35 -14.79
C ASN A 187 -4.90 -4.34 -14.78
N ARG A 188 -4.02 -4.41 -13.77
CA ARG A 188 -2.85 -3.51 -13.68
C ARG A 188 -1.69 -3.90 -14.57
N LEU A 189 -1.55 -5.18 -14.87
CA LEU A 189 -0.36 -5.69 -15.53
C LEU A 189 -0.54 -5.92 -17.03
N GLY A 190 -1.78 -5.98 -17.52
CA GLY A 190 -2.06 -6.28 -18.92
C GLY A 190 -1.54 -7.66 -19.26
N ASP A 191 -2.41 -8.67 -19.34
CA ASP A 191 -2.04 -10.09 -19.43
C ASP A 191 -0.93 -10.43 -20.44
N GLN A 192 -0.78 -9.64 -21.51
CA GLN A 192 0.28 -9.81 -22.51
C GLN A 192 1.69 -9.59 -21.93
N HIS A 193 1.91 -8.59 -21.08
CA HIS A 193 3.27 -8.19 -20.66
C HIS A 193 3.89 -9.17 -19.65
N ILE A 194 3.10 -9.74 -18.72
CA ILE A 194 3.61 -10.75 -17.78
C ILE A 194 3.92 -12.05 -18.50
N THR A 195 2.99 -12.53 -19.35
CA THR A 195 3.13 -13.80 -20.05
C THR A 195 4.35 -13.77 -20.97
N ASP A 196 4.53 -12.69 -21.75
CA ASP A 196 5.71 -12.50 -22.59
C ASP A 196 7.02 -12.49 -21.78
N ILE A 197 6.99 -12.01 -20.53
CA ILE A 197 8.16 -11.96 -19.64
C ILE A 197 8.46 -13.32 -19.03
N LEU A 198 7.44 -14.06 -18.60
CA LEU A 198 7.60 -15.42 -18.11
C LEU A 198 8.12 -16.33 -19.23
N ASP A 199 7.58 -16.20 -20.45
CA ASP A 199 8.03 -16.94 -21.63
C ASP A 199 9.47 -16.58 -22.02
N THR A 200 9.85 -15.30 -21.93
CA THR A 200 11.24 -14.86 -22.16
C THR A 200 12.19 -15.45 -21.11
N GLN A 201 11.77 -15.52 -19.85
CA GLN A 201 12.58 -16.13 -18.79
C GLN A 201 12.72 -17.63 -18.98
N ASP A 202 11.63 -18.33 -19.27
CA ASP A 202 11.62 -19.77 -19.50
C ASP A 202 12.55 -20.14 -20.67
N HIS A 203 12.46 -19.42 -21.79
CA HIS A 203 13.32 -19.61 -22.96
C HIS A 203 14.82 -19.49 -22.63
N GLU A 204 15.22 -18.48 -21.85
CA GLU A 204 16.62 -18.29 -21.51
C GLU A 204 17.12 -19.31 -20.46
N TYR A 205 16.25 -19.85 -19.59
CA TYR A 205 16.60 -20.98 -18.74
C TYR A 205 16.79 -22.26 -19.56
N THR A 206 15.91 -22.55 -20.53
CA THR A 206 16.07 -23.68 -21.47
C THR A 206 17.39 -23.60 -22.22
N LYS A 207 17.77 -22.40 -22.69
CA LYS A 207 19.04 -22.17 -23.39
C LYS A 207 20.26 -22.42 -22.52
N ILE A 208 20.20 -22.13 -21.22
CA ILE A 208 21.29 -22.47 -20.28
C ILE A 208 21.39 -23.99 -20.10
N LEU A 209 20.25 -24.68 -19.97
CA LEU A 209 20.20 -26.14 -19.89
C LEU A 209 20.80 -26.79 -21.15
N GLU A 210 20.42 -26.30 -22.33
CA GLU A 210 20.98 -26.77 -23.61
C GLU A 210 22.50 -26.56 -23.70
N LEU A 211 23.01 -25.41 -23.24
CA LEU A 211 24.44 -25.14 -23.22
C LEU A 211 25.20 -26.11 -22.28
N ILE A 212 24.59 -26.50 -21.16
CA ILE A 212 25.14 -27.47 -20.22
C ILE A 212 25.14 -28.88 -20.85
N ASP A 213 24.02 -29.28 -21.45
CA ASP A 213 23.87 -30.61 -22.09
C ASP A 213 24.81 -30.79 -23.29
N GLN A 214 25.12 -29.70 -24.00
CA GLN A 214 26.07 -29.70 -25.12
C GLN A 214 27.55 -29.73 -24.67
N ASN A 215 27.85 -29.90 -23.38
CA ASN A 215 29.21 -29.81 -22.82
C ASN A 215 29.93 -28.50 -23.22
N SER A 216 29.18 -27.41 -23.33
CA SER A 216 29.75 -26.11 -23.66
C SER A 216 30.79 -25.70 -22.62
N SER A 217 31.79 -24.92 -23.04
CA SER A 217 32.85 -24.50 -22.12
C SER A 217 32.26 -23.79 -20.90
N SER A 218 32.82 -24.06 -19.71
CA SER A 218 32.41 -23.43 -18.45
C SER A 218 32.38 -21.89 -18.54
N LYS A 219 33.26 -21.29 -19.34
CA LYS A 219 33.26 -19.84 -19.62
C LYS A 219 32.03 -19.37 -20.40
N THR A 220 31.54 -20.16 -21.35
CA THR A 220 30.35 -19.85 -22.15
C THR A 220 29.09 -19.89 -21.29
N VAL A 221 28.95 -20.92 -20.46
CA VAL A 221 27.82 -21.08 -19.52
C VAL A 221 27.82 -19.95 -18.48
N ALA A 222 28.98 -19.64 -17.89
CA ALA A 222 29.12 -18.54 -16.93
C ALA A 222 28.77 -17.17 -17.55
N LYS A 223 29.08 -16.96 -18.83
CA LYS A 223 28.71 -15.74 -19.55
C LYS A 223 27.19 -15.64 -19.77
N ALA A 224 26.54 -16.74 -20.14
CA ALA A 224 25.09 -16.80 -20.31
C ALA A 224 24.37 -16.48 -18.99
N ILE A 225 24.81 -17.08 -17.88
CA ILE A 225 24.27 -16.82 -16.53
C ILE A 225 24.41 -15.34 -16.15
N LYS A 226 25.60 -14.74 -16.36
CA LYS A 226 25.81 -13.31 -16.07
C LYS A 226 24.92 -12.40 -16.92
N ASN A 227 24.68 -12.78 -18.18
CA ASN A 227 23.81 -12.01 -19.06
C ASN A 227 22.35 -12.08 -18.59
N LEU A 228 21.89 -13.28 -18.19
CA LEU A 228 20.56 -13.49 -17.60
C LEU A 228 20.38 -12.67 -16.32
N GLN A 229 21.38 -12.66 -15.44
CA GLN A 229 21.37 -11.86 -14.22
C GLN A 229 21.25 -10.36 -14.52
N SER A 230 21.98 -9.86 -15.52
CA SER A 230 21.91 -8.46 -15.96
C SER A 230 20.53 -8.10 -16.53
N GLN A 231 19.95 -8.99 -17.34
CA GLN A 231 18.60 -8.83 -17.88
C GLN A 231 17.56 -8.81 -16.76
N ASN A 232 17.63 -9.73 -15.80
CA ASN A 232 16.75 -9.76 -14.62
C ASN A 232 16.89 -8.49 -13.76
N HIS A 233 18.10 -7.97 -13.57
CA HIS A 233 18.31 -6.69 -12.88
C HIS A 233 17.74 -5.50 -13.65
N THR A 234 17.75 -5.55 -14.98
CA THR A 234 17.19 -4.50 -15.84
C THR A 234 15.67 -4.55 -15.83
N MET A 235 15.08 -5.74 -15.91
CA MET A 235 13.63 -5.94 -15.74
C MET A 235 13.17 -5.50 -14.36
N LYS A 236 13.87 -5.90 -13.30
CA LYS A 236 13.57 -5.47 -11.92
C LYS A 236 13.56 -3.96 -11.79
N ARG A 237 14.50 -3.24 -12.41
CA ARG A 237 14.52 -1.76 -12.45
C ARG A 237 13.31 -1.20 -13.21
N LYS A 238 13.05 -1.67 -14.44
CA LYS A 238 11.87 -1.24 -15.22
C LYS A 238 10.55 -1.40 -14.46
N TYR A 239 10.37 -2.51 -13.74
CA TYR A 239 9.17 -2.73 -12.91
C TYR A 239 9.11 -1.85 -11.67
N THR A 240 10.26 -1.47 -11.12
CA THR A 240 10.32 -0.55 -9.98
C THR A 240 9.98 0.88 -10.45
N ASP A 241 10.42 1.25 -11.66
CA ASP A 241 10.19 2.57 -12.26
C ASP A 241 8.77 2.73 -12.82
N MET A 242 8.17 1.70 -13.43
CA MET A 242 6.73 1.70 -13.80
C MET A 242 5.80 1.82 -12.58
N ASN A 243 6.29 1.47 -11.39
CA ASN A 243 5.57 1.61 -10.13
C ASN A 243 5.77 3.00 -9.49
N LEU A 244 6.51 3.89 -10.15
CA LEU A 244 6.65 5.33 -9.89
C LEU A 244 6.38 6.11 -11.18
N GLY A 245 5.26 5.84 -11.84
CA GLY A 245 4.83 6.58 -13.03
C GLY A 245 4.03 7.85 -12.66
N PRO A 246 4.38 9.03 -13.19
CA PRO A 246 3.65 10.28 -12.97
C PRO A 246 2.29 10.27 -13.69
N SER A 247 1.30 10.90 -13.07
CA SER A 247 0.12 11.43 -13.75
C SER A 247 0.57 12.31 -14.91
N SER A 248 0.26 11.95 -16.14
CA SER A 248 0.37 12.85 -17.29
C SER A 248 -0.66 12.44 -18.34
N ILE A 249 -1.81 13.10 -18.26
CA ILE A 249 -2.78 13.17 -19.35
C ILE A 249 -2.06 13.82 -20.54
N PRO A 250 -2.15 13.27 -21.78
CA PRO A 250 -1.63 13.97 -22.94
C PRO A 250 -2.52 15.18 -23.22
N THR A 251 -2.02 16.38 -22.91
CA THR A 251 -2.68 17.62 -23.32
C THR A 251 -2.36 17.86 -24.78
N SER A 252 -3.41 17.78 -25.60
CA SER A 252 -3.39 18.10 -27.02
C SER A 252 -2.83 19.51 -27.26
N ILE A 253 -1.84 19.59 -28.14
CA ILE A 253 -1.29 20.82 -28.68
C ILE A 253 -2.41 21.59 -29.39
N SER A 254 -2.72 22.79 -28.92
CA SER A 254 -3.38 23.82 -29.73
C SER A 254 -2.45 25.01 -29.81
N THR A 255 -1.98 25.24 -31.03
CA THR A 255 -1.10 26.32 -31.45
C THR A 255 -1.88 27.61 -31.48
N GLU A 256 -1.56 28.58 -30.62
CA GLU A 256 -1.95 29.98 -30.86
C GLU A 256 -0.74 30.90 -30.74
N ILE A 257 -0.65 31.74 -31.76
CA ILE A 257 0.46 32.60 -32.14
C ILE A 257 0.47 33.82 -31.22
N ALA A 258 1.64 34.12 -30.66
CA ALA A 258 1.92 35.34 -29.95
C ALA A 258 1.76 36.56 -30.87
N THR A 259 0.98 37.54 -30.42
CA THR A 259 1.16 38.93 -30.88
C THR A 259 1.25 39.83 -29.65
N ALA A 260 2.42 40.41 -29.48
CA ALA A 260 2.73 41.38 -28.43
C ALA A 260 2.06 42.72 -28.74
N THR A 261 1.52 43.40 -27.72
CA THR A 261 1.46 44.86 -27.72
C THR A 261 1.64 45.35 -26.29
N ALA A 262 2.69 46.14 -26.10
CA ALA A 262 3.03 46.80 -24.87
C ALA A 262 2.14 48.02 -24.63
N THR A 263 1.77 48.28 -23.37
CA THR A 263 1.60 49.65 -22.89
C THR A 263 1.90 49.71 -21.40
N ALA A 264 2.89 50.51 -21.04
CA ALA A 264 3.30 50.80 -19.69
C ALA A 264 2.49 51.97 -19.12
N THR A 265 2.13 51.91 -17.83
CA THR A 265 2.08 53.11 -16.98
C THR A 265 2.27 52.77 -15.50
N THR A 266 2.97 53.69 -14.85
CA THR A 266 3.62 53.74 -13.53
C THR A 266 2.73 53.89 -12.30
N ALA A 267 3.16 53.36 -11.14
CA ALA A 267 3.25 54.01 -9.81
C ALA A 267 3.67 52.93 -8.76
N ALA A 268 4.91 52.88 -8.26
CA ALA A 268 5.54 53.68 -7.20
C ALA A 268 5.18 53.28 -5.74
N ALA A 269 6.20 52.72 -5.08
CA ALA A 269 6.56 52.76 -3.64
C ALA A 269 5.75 51.94 -2.61
N ALA A 270 6.41 50.95 -1.97
CA ALA A 270 7.10 51.14 -0.68
C ALA A 270 7.79 49.83 -0.23
N ALA A 271 8.98 49.99 0.36
CA ALA A 271 9.93 48.94 0.72
C ALA A 271 9.78 48.46 2.18
N ALA A 272 10.16 47.21 2.45
CA ALA A 272 10.84 46.82 3.69
C ALA A 272 11.60 45.50 3.48
N ALA A 273 12.92 45.58 3.57
CA ALA A 273 13.86 44.47 3.56
C ALA A 273 14.10 43.95 4.99
N VAL A 274 14.24 42.64 5.17
CA VAL A 274 14.98 42.03 6.28
C VAL A 274 15.73 40.79 5.78
N ALA A 275 16.93 40.63 6.31
CA ALA A 275 18.10 39.97 5.77
C ALA A 275 18.14 38.43 5.88
N VAL A 276 18.81 37.87 4.88
CA VAL A 276 19.82 36.78 4.88
C VAL A 276 20.18 36.16 6.25
N ALA A 277 20.01 34.84 6.36
CA ALA A 277 20.91 33.96 7.10
C ALA A 277 20.85 32.52 6.51
N ASP A 278 21.90 32.17 5.77
CA ASP A 278 22.33 30.80 5.50
C ASP A 278 23.14 30.31 6.72
N PRO A 279 22.99 29.04 7.14
CA PRO A 279 24.21 28.25 7.20
C PRO A 279 24.02 26.81 6.71
N THR A 280 24.77 26.46 5.67
CA THR A 280 25.39 25.16 5.45
C THR A 280 25.96 24.57 6.74
N ILE A 281 25.42 23.45 7.18
CA ILE A 281 26.15 22.43 7.94
C ILE A 281 25.98 21.11 7.20
N SER A 282 27.05 20.69 6.52
CA SER A 282 27.17 19.34 5.98
C SER A 282 27.57 18.41 7.13
N GLU A 283 26.69 17.51 7.54
CA GLU A 283 27.11 16.31 8.25
C GLU A 283 27.15 15.15 7.26
N ASN A 284 28.39 14.73 6.97
CA ASN A 284 28.73 13.47 6.32
C ASN A 284 28.16 12.32 7.18
N ILE A 285 27.16 11.61 6.67
CA ILE A 285 26.78 10.31 7.23
C ILE A 285 27.28 9.23 6.26
N ASP A 286 28.37 8.61 6.69
CA ASP A 286 28.99 7.42 6.12
C ASP A 286 28.00 6.25 6.16
N PHE A 287 27.53 5.79 4.99
CA PHE A 287 26.67 4.63 4.87
C PHE A 287 27.55 3.38 4.78
N THR A 288 28.07 2.94 5.91
CA THR A 288 28.67 1.61 6.01
C THR A 288 27.59 0.55 5.78
N LEU A 289 27.89 -0.30 4.81
CA LEU A 289 27.07 -1.36 4.24
C LEU A 289 26.87 -2.49 5.28
N GLU A 290 25.93 -2.36 6.20
CA GLU A 290 25.51 -3.48 7.06
C GLU A 290 24.02 -3.38 7.44
N SER A 291 23.14 -3.96 6.62
CA SER A 291 21.85 -4.54 7.06
C SER A 291 21.10 -5.19 5.89
N VAL A 292 21.71 -6.21 5.31
CA VAL A 292 20.96 -7.26 4.61
C VAL A 292 21.05 -8.50 5.49
N THR A 293 20.00 -8.81 6.25
CA THR A 293 19.51 -10.17 6.64
C THR A 293 18.63 -10.08 7.90
N PRO A 294 17.32 -10.35 7.76
CA PRO A 294 16.80 -11.63 8.28
C PRO A 294 16.06 -12.49 7.25
N TYR A 295 15.90 -12.02 6.02
CA TYR A 295 14.96 -12.59 5.04
C TYR A 295 15.35 -14.00 4.52
N GLU A 296 16.61 -14.42 4.64
CA GLU A 296 17.06 -15.70 4.09
C GLU A 296 16.88 -16.92 5.02
N ARG A 297 16.53 -16.72 6.30
CA ARG A 297 16.43 -17.83 7.27
C ARG A 297 15.05 -18.51 7.29
N GLY A 298 13.99 -17.82 6.89
CA GLY A 298 12.62 -18.34 6.92
C GLY A 298 12.30 -19.30 5.77
N CYS A 299 12.64 -18.93 4.53
CA CYS A 299 12.32 -19.74 3.35
C CYS A 299 13.19 -21.01 3.21
N LYS A 300 14.41 -21.05 3.78
CA LYS A 300 15.28 -22.23 3.72
C LYS A 300 14.82 -23.37 4.64
N LYS A 301 14.07 -23.10 5.71
CA LYS A 301 13.56 -24.15 6.61
C LYS A 301 12.40 -24.93 5.98
N GLY A 302 11.43 -24.25 5.36
CA GLY A 302 10.28 -24.91 4.74
C GLY A 302 10.62 -25.75 3.51
N LEU A 303 11.62 -25.32 2.70
CA LEU A 303 12.01 -26.07 1.50
C LEU A 303 12.80 -27.35 1.83
N ASN A 304 13.62 -27.33 2.88
CA ASN A 304 14.41 -28.50 3.30
C ASN A 304 13.53 -29.55 4.03
N GLU A 305 12.51 -29.13 4.77
CA GLU A 305 11.53 -30.05 5.38
C GLU A 305 10.63 -30.72 4.34
N TRP A 306 10.24 -30.00 3.28
CA TRP A 306 9.43 -30.57 2.18
C TRP A 306 10.23 -31.59 1.34
N ILE A 307 11.50 -31.30 1.02
CA ILE A 307 12.38 -32.22 0.30
C ILE A 307 12.70 -33.46 1.16
N GLY A 308 12.91 -33.29 2.47
CA GLY A 308 13.18 -34.41 3.39
C GLY A 308 12.02 -35.40 3.52
N GLN A 309 10.77 -34.93 3.53
CA GLN A 309 9.59 -35.80 3.63
C GLN A 309 9.28 -36.52 2.31
N HIS A 310 9.53 -35.91 1.16
CA HIS A 310 9.27 -36.54 -0.16
C HIS A 310 10.33 -37.56 -0.58
N VAL A 311 11.57 -37.46 -0.08
CA VAL A 311 12.62 -38.47 -0.34
C VAL A 311 12.39 -39.74 0.48
N ILE A 312 11.84 -39.63 1.70
CA ILE A 312 11.55 -40.79 2.57
C ILE A 312 10.34 -41.60 2.06
N LEU A 313 9.33 -40.93 1.49
CA LEU A 313 8.13 -41.59 0.93
C LEU A 313 8.38 -42.36 -0.38
N LYS A 314 9.47 -42.08 -1.11
CA LYS A 314 9.86 -42.85 -2.31
C LYS A 314 10.80 -44.03 -2.03
N ALA A 315 11.30 -44.17 -0.80
CA ALA A 315 12.19 -45.28 -0.41
C ALA A 315 11.44 -46.45 0.26
N LEU A 316 10.11 -46.37 0.41
CA LEU A 316 9.27 -47.36 1.09
C LEU A 316 8.14 -47.93 0.22
N ASN A 317 8.20 -47.76 -1.11
CA ASN A 317 7.36 -48.48 -2.08
C ASN A 317 8.22 -49.07 -3.19
#